data_AF-A0A6P6LNA4-F1
#
_entry.id   AF-A0A6P6LNA4-F1
#
_cell.length_a   1.000
_cell.length_b   1.000
_cell.length_c   1.000
_cell.angle_alpha   90.00
_cell.angle_beta   90.00
_cell.angle_gamma   90.00
#
_symmetry.space_group_name_H-M   'P 1'
#
loop_
_entity.id
_entity.type
_entity.pdbx_description
1 polymer ?
#
loop_
_entity_poly.entity_id
_entity_poly.type
_entity_poly.pdbx_seq_one_letter_code
_entity_poly.pdbx_strand_id
1 'polypeptide(L)'
;MMKGACVWSLVTVCVLCVCVAYKPVIIIHGLFDTSADFINLHRFINLSHPGTNVTVLDLFDRSASLQPLWKQVEGFKEAIYPIMQHAADGVHLICYSQGGLVCRGILSTLPDHNVHSFISLSAPQAGQYGDTDYLKYLFPQFVKSNLYHVCYTAVGQKISICNYWNDPHHRDMYINSSDYLAILNNEKENPNSTAWKQNFLRIKKLVLIGGADDGVITPWQSSQFGFYDENETVVEMKNQKVFLTDIFGLKTLYARGDLALCSMAGVAHVFWHSNETVYKTCIEKWLT
;
A
#
# COMPACT_ATOMS: atom_id res chain seq x y z
N MET A 1 -42.70 -30.36 63.52
CA MET A 1 -42.85 -29.27 62.53
C MET A 1 -41.51 -28.57 62.37
N MET A 2 -40.71 -28.95 61.37
CA MET A 2 -39.42 -28.32 61.06
C MET A 2 -39.67 -27.12 60.14
N LYS A 3 -39.21 -25.93 60.54
CA LYS A 3 -39.20 -24.73 59.71
C LYS A 3 -37.94 -24.75 58.83
N GLY A 4 -38.11 -24.95 57.52
CA GLY A 4 -37.04 -24.82 56.54
C GLY A 4 -36.74 -23.36 56.26
N ALA A 5 -35.51 -22.93 56.49
CA ALA A 5 -35.02 -21.62 56.07
C ALA A 5 -34.63 -21.68 54.59
N CYS A 6 -35.28 -20.84 53.79
CA CYS A 6 -35.03 -20.70 52.36
C CYS A 6 -33.89 -19.69 52.17
N VAL A 7 -32.69 -20.18 51.84
CA VAL A 7 -31.52 -19.34 51.52
C VAL A 7 -31.64 -18.93 50.05
N TRP A 8 -31.89 -17.65 49.80
CA TRP A 8 -31.87 -17.07 48.46
C TRP A 8 -30.42 -16.77 48.07
N SER A 9 -29.86 -17.59 47.18
CA SER A 9 -28.57 -17.32 46.55
C SER A 9 -28.75 -16.27 45.47
N LEU A 10 -28.24 -15.04 45.68
CA LEU A 10 -28.09 -14.04 44.62
C LEU A 10 -27.05 -14.52 43.60
N VAL A 11 -27.49 -14.79 42.38
CA VAL A 11 -26.61 -15.02 41.24
C VAL A 11 -26.31 -13.66 40.60
N THR A 12 -25.12 -13.12 40.84
CA THR A 12 -24.64 -11.92 40.18
C THR A 12 -24.23 -12.26 38.74
N VAL A 13 -25.04 -11.87 37.75
CA VAL A 13 -24.67 -12.00 36.34
C VAL A 13 -23.68 -10.90 35.99
N CYS A 14 -22.39 -11.25 35.91
CA CYS A 14 -21.36 -10.37 35.39
C CYS A 14 -21.49 -10.34 33.86
N VAL A 15 -22.09 -9.27 33.32
CA VAL A 15 -22.05 -9.02 31.88
C VAL A 15 -20.64 -8.54 31.55
N LEU A 16 -19.80 -9.45 31.06
CA LEU A 16 -18.52 -9.10 30.43
C LEU A 16 -18.84 -8.30 29.17
N CYS A 17 -18.74 -6.98 29.27
CA CYS A 17 -18.72 -6.11 28.10
C CYS A 17 -17.38 -6.39 27.38
N VAL A 18 -17.42 -7.19 26.33
CA VAL A 18 -16.25 -7.39 25.46
C VAL A 18 -16.06 -6.07 24.71
N CYS A 19 -15.16 -5.23 25.18
CA CYS A 19 -14.69 -4.09 24.43
C CYS A 19 -13.93 -4.64 23.21
N VAL A 20 -14.58 -4.65 22.04
CA VAL A 20 -13.89 -4.98 20.78
C VAL A 20 -12.96 -3.81 20.47
N ALA A 21 -11.68 -3.96 20.80
CA ALA A 21 -10.64 -3.00 20.44
C ALA A 21 -10.10 -3.36 19.06
N TYR A 22 -10.24 -2.46 18.09
CA TYR A 22 -9.70 -2.61 16.75
C TYR A 22 -8.21 -2.26 16.73
N LYS A 23 -7.44 -2.93 15.87
CA LYS A 23 -6.02 -2.60 15.66
C LYS A 23 -5.88 -1.16 15.16
N PRO A 24 -4.82 -0.43 15.55
CA PRO A 24 -4.55 0.88 14.97
C PRO A 24 -4.41 0.82 13.45
N VAL A 25 -4.91 1.85 12.76
CA VAL A 25 -4.81 1.99 11.31
C VAL A 25 -3.90 3.17 11.01
N ILE A 26 -2.84 2.92 10.25
CA ILE A 26 -1.92 3.95 9.79
C ILE A 26 -2.18 4.19 8.31
N ILE A 27 -2.32 5.45 7.92
CA ILE A 27 -2.60 5.86 6.55
C ILE A 27 -1.39 6.63 6.00
N ILE A 28 -0.88 6.20 4.84
CA ILE A 28 0.20 6.87 4.09
C ILE A 28 -0.37 7.35 2.76
N HIS A 29 -0.26 8.66 2.52
CA HIS A 29 -0.86 9.34 1.37
C HIS A 29 -0.04 9.23 0.09
N GLY A 30 -0.58 9.78 -1.01
CA GLY A 30 0.02 9.78 -2.33
C GLY A 30 0.74 11.08 -2.69
N LEU A 31 0.90 11.30 -4.00
CA LEU A 31 1.47 12.54 -4.53
C LEU A 31 0.59 13.74 -4.21
N PHE A 32 1.20 14.81 -3.71
CA PHE A 32 0.60 16.12 -3.45
C PHE A 32 -0.51 16.20 -2.39
N ASP A 33 -0.89 15.08 -1.79
CA ASP A 33 -1.86 15.02 -0.69
C ASP A 33 -1.29 15.49 0.66
N THR A 34 -2.18 15.60 1.64
CA THR A 34 -1.92 15.69 3.09
C THR A 34 -2.94 14.85 3.87
N SER A 35 -2.88 14.83 5.21
CA SER A 35 -3.91 14.15 6.02
C SER A 35 -5.34 14.64 5.78
N ALA A 36 -5.51 15.89 5.35
CA ALA A 36 -6.81 16.51 5.11
C ALA A 36 -7.59 15.82 3.98
N ASP A 37 -6.91 15.18 3.04
CA ASP A 37 -7.55 14.49 1.92
C ASP A 37 -8.21 13.16 2.36
N PHE A 38 -7.87 12.67 3.55
CA PHE A 38 -8.35 11.38 4.09
C PHE A 38 -9.50 11.52 5.11
N ILE A 39 -10.10 12.70 5.24
CA ILE A 39 -11.22 12.94 6.17
C ILE A 39 -12.38 11.96 5.93
N ASN A 40 -12.71 11.66 4.67
CA ASN A 40 -13.78 10.71 4.35
C ASN A 40 -13.41 9.28 4.76
N LEU A 41 -12.18 8.82 4.46
CA LEU A 41 -11.72 7.50 4.88
C LEU A 41 -11.73 7.34 6.40
N HIS A 42 -11.21 8.36 7.11
CA HIS A 42 -11.24 8.40 8.57
C HIS A 42 -12.69 8.33 9.10
N ARG A 43 -13.61 9.10 8.51
CA ARG A 43 -15.04 9.06 8.85
C ARG A 43 -15.64 7.67 8.64
N PHE A 44 -15.35 7.02 7.51
CA PHE A 44 -15.86 5.68 7.22
C PHE A 44 -15.37 4.66 8.26
N ILE A 45 -14.08 4.69 8.60
CA ILE A 45 -13.48 3.80 9.62
C ILE A 45 -14.12 4.04 10.98
N ASN A 46 -14.30 5.29 11.39
CA ASN A 46 -14.88 5.60 12.70
C ASN A 46 -16.37 5.18 12.80
N LEU A 47 -17.10 5.18 11.68
CA LEU A 47 -18.51 4.76 11.66
C LEU A 47 -18.70 3.24 11.77
N SER A 48 -17.83 2.45 11.14
CA SER A 48 -17.90 0.98 11.15
C SER A 48 -17.12 0.34 12.30
N HIS A 49 -16.02 0.97 12.72
CA HIS A 49 -15.15 0.52 13.79
C HIS A 49 -14.93 1.64 14.83
N PRO A 50 -15.96 2.00 15.60
CA PRO A 50 -15.87 3.08 16.58
C PRO A 50 -14.73 2.86 17.58
N GLY A 51 -13.93 3.90 17.82
CA GLY A 51 -12.79 3.84 18.74
C GLY A 51 -11.49 3.31 18.13
N THR A 52 -11.47 2.97 16.83
CA THR A 52 -10.22 2.65 16.13
C THR A 52 -9.27 3.84 16.16
N ASN A 53 -8.02 3.61 16.59
CA ASN A 53 -6.98 4.64 16.51
C ASN A 53 -6.50 4.76 15.05
N VAL A 54 -6.88 5.84 14.37
CA VAL A 54 -6.49 6.11 12.99
C VAL A 54 -5.48 7.23 12.95
N THR A 55 -4.28 6.94 12.47
CA THR A 55 -3.21 7.93 12.27
C THR A 55 -2.98 8.15 10.79
N VAL A 56 -3.26 9.36 10.31
CA VAL A 56 -2.83 9.81 8.99
C VAL A 56 -1.57 10.63 9.17
N LEU A 57 -0.48 10.22 8.54
CA LEU A 57 0.84 10.83 8.77
C LEU A 57 1.07 12.00 7.81
N ASP A 58 1.28 13.19 8.37
CA ASP A 58 1.65 14.41 7.64
C ASP A 58 3.18 14.48 7.45
N LEU A 59 3.72 13.56 6.63
CA LEU A 59 5.12 13.55 6.25
C LEU A 59 5.22 13.49 4.73
N PHE A 60 6.12 14.32 4.18
CA PHE A 60 6.26 14.46 2.73
C PHE A 60 4.99 14.97 2.03
N ASP A 61 4.22 15.81 2.71
CA ASP A 61 3.05 16.50 2.18
C ASP A 61 3.34 17.31 0.91
N ARG A 62 2.32 17.44 0.06
CA ARG A 62 2.35 18.35 -1.11
C ARG A 62 3.57 18.09 -1.98
N SER A 63 4.36 19.12 -2.29
CA SER A 63 5.56 18.99 -3.13
C SER A 63 6.66 18.15 -2.50
N ALA A 64 6.67 17.95 -1.17
CA ALA A 64 7.64 17.08 -0.53
C ALA A 64 7.44 15.59 -0.88
N SER A 65 6.27 15.21 -1.40
CA SER A 65 6.00 13.86 -1.94
C SER A 65 6.82 13.56 -3.21
N LEU A 66 7.47 14.57 -3.79
CA LEU A 66 8.42 14.39 -4.90
C LEU A 66 9.82 14.00 -4.44
N GLN A 67 10.11 13.98 -3.13
CA GLN A 67 11.38 13.52 -2.59
C GLN A 67 11.61 12.01 -2.88
N PRO A 68 12.86 11.55 -2.99
CA PRO A 68 13.16 10.14 -3.33
C PRO A 68 12.43 9.15 -2.44
N LEU A 69 11.91 8.06 -3.01
CA LEU A 69 11.08 7.11 -2.27
C LEU A 69 11.81 6.45 -1.10
N TRP A 70 13.12 6.17 -1.21
CA TRP A 70 13.89 5.66 -0.06
C TRP A 70 13.97 6.64 1.10
N LYS A 71 14.03 7.95 0.81
CA LYS A 71 13.97 8.99 1.86
C LYS A 71 12.60 8.99 2.54
N GLN A 72 11.53 8.81 1.76
CA GLN A 72 10.19 8.68 2.31
C GLN A 72 10.06 7.43 3.19
N VAL A 73 10.56 6.28 2.72
CA VAL A 73 10.56 5.02 3.47
C VAL A 73 11.22 5.19 4.84
N GLU A 74 12.41 5.79 4.92
CA GLU A 74 13.07 6.00 6.21
C GLU A 74 12.29 6.96 7.12
N GLY A 75 11.82 8.10 6.60
CA GLY A 75 11.04 9.04 7.41
C GLY A 75 9.73 8.44 7.95
N PHE A 76 9.00 7.69 7.12
CA PHE A 76 7.79 7.00 7.56
C PHE A 76 8.08 5.84 8.51
N LYS A 77 9.17 5.09 8.34
CA LYS A 77 9.60 4.06 9.31
C LYS A 77 9.79 4.67 10.69
N GLU A 78 10.54 5.76 10.79
CA GLU A 78 10.79 6.44 12.07
C GLU A 78 9.49 6.86 12.76
N ALA A 79 8.51 7.34 11.99
CA ALA A 79 7.22 7.79 12.53
C ALA A 79 6.29 6.64 12.95
N ILE A 80 6.24 5.54 12.18
CA ILE A 80 5.31 4.43 12.47
C ILE A 80 5.86 3.43 13.48
N TYR A 81 7.19 3.33 13.61
CA TYR A 81 7.81 2.32 14.46
C TYR A 81 7.33 2.40 15.92
N PRO A 82 7.25 3.59 16.58
CA PRO A 82 6.65 3.70 17.90
C PRO A 82 5.19 3.22 17.94
N ILE A 83 4.38 3.53 16.92
CA ILE A 83 2.96 3.09 16.86
C ILE A 83 2.89 1.56 16.83
N MET A 84 3.75 0.92 16.01
CA MET A 84 3.85 -0.53 15.92
C MET A 84 4.27 -1.15 17.26
N GLN A 85 5.27 -0.58 17.95
CA GLN A 85 5.76 -1.11 19.23
C GLN A 85 4.71 -1.03 20.36
N HIS A 86 3.79 -0.07 20.33
CA HIS A 86 2.70 0.04 21.30
C HIS A 86 1.48 -0.81 20.95
N ALA A 87 1.39 -1.33 19.73
CA ALA A 87 0.28 -2.15 19.26
C ALA A 87 0.62 -3.64 19.37
N ALA A 88 0.40 -4.24 20.55
CA ALA A 88 0.74 -5.65 20.80
C ALA A 88 0.13 -6.62 19.78
N ASP A 89 -1.11 -6.35 19.34
CA ASP A 89 -1.83 -7.18 18.37
C ASP A 89 -1.55 -6.78 16.90
N GLY A 90 -0.65 -5.84 16.66
CA GLY A 90 -0.31 -5.34 15.33
C GLY A 90 -1.14 -4.15 14.88
N VAL A 91 -0.82 -3.66 13.68
CA VAL A 91 -1.47 -2.50 13.03
C VAL A 91 -1.94 -2.85 11.63
N HIS A 92 -2.84 -2.05 11.06
CA HIS A 92 -3.12 -2.06 9.62
C HIS A 92 -2.47 -0.87 8.92
N LEU A 93 -2.06 -1.07 7.67
CA LEU A 93 -1.61 0.00 6.79
C LEU A 93 -2.62 0.18 5.66
N ILE A 94 -3.06 1.41 5.40
CA ILE A 94 -3.75 1.80 4.17
C ILE A 94 -2.87 2.80 3.44
N CYS A 95 -2.43 2.45 2.24
CA CYS A 95 -1.43 3.22 1.54
C CYS A 95 -1.92 3.55 0.14
N TYR A 96 -2.17 4.84 -0.10
CA TYR A 96 -2.83 5.32 -1.30
C TYR A 96 -1.82 5.74 -2.37
N SER A 97 -2.08 5.38 -3.63
CA SER A 97 -1.30 5.82 -4.78
C SER A 97 0.21 5.56 -4.56
N GLN A 98 1.08 6.55 -4.70
CA GLN A 98 2.52 6.43 -4.42
C GLN A 98 2.83 5.86 -3.02
N GLY A 99 2.00 6.16 -2.02
CA GLY A 99 2.16 5.65 -0.65
C GLY A 99 2.18 4.13 -0.59
N GLY A 100 1.51 3.42 -1.50
CA GLY A 100 1.56 1.96 -1.58
C GLY A 100 2.94 1.40 -1.91
N LEU A 101 3.75 2.13 -2.69
CA LEU A 101 5.15 1.77 -2.92
C LEU A 101 5.98 2.02 -1.67
N VAL A 102 5.81 3.19 -1.03
CA VAL A 102 6.48 3.53 0.24
C VAL A 102 6.22 2.46 1.29
N CYS A 103 4.96 2.09 1.52
CA CYS A 103 4.60 1.02 2.45
C CYS A 103 5.24 -0.33 2.09
N ARG A 104 5.28 -0.70 0.81
CA ARG A 104 5.97 -1.93 0.41
C ARG A 104 7.47 -1.86 0.70
N GLY A 105 8.11 -0.73 0.46
CA GLY A 105 9.50 -0.47 0.85
C GLY A 105 9.73 -0.64 2.35
N ILE A 106 8.86 -0.05 3.18
CA ILE A 106 8.87 -0.19 4.64
C ILE A 106 8.77 -1.67 5.03
N LEU A 107 7.75 -2.38 4.54
CA LEU A 107 7.49 -3.79 4.87
C LEU A 107 8.61 -4.73 4.41
N SER A 108 9.30 -4.40 3.32
CA SER A 108 10.49 -5.13 2.88
C SER A 108 11.71 -4.86 3.75
N THR A 109 11.83 -3.69 4.37
CA THR A 109 13.10 -3.25 4.99
C THR A 109 13.05 -3.09 6.50
N LEU A 110 11.88 -3.26 7.14
CA LEU A 110 11.70 -3.23 8.59
C LEU A 110 11.49 -4.67 9.12
N PRO A 111 12.52 -5.34 9.67
CA PRO A 111 12.48 -6.79 9.90
C PRO A 111 11.52 -7.29 10.98
N ASP A 112 11.11 -6.41 11.89
CA ASP A 112 10.30 -6.72 13.06
C ASP A 112 8.91 -6.07 13.02
N HIS A 113 8.49 -5.52 11.88
CA HIS A 113 7.16 -4.94 11.76
C HIS A 113 6.06 -5.96 12.14
N ASN A 114 4.96 -5.46 12.69
CA ASN A 114 3.79 -6.24 13.12
C ASN A 114 2.52 -5.91 12.32
N VAL A 115 2.69 -5.40 11.10
CA VAL A 115 1.57 -5.11 10.18
C VAL A 115 0.76 -6.37 9.90
N HIS A 116 -0.53 -6.30 10.21
CA HIS A 116 -1.51 -7.35 9.94
C HIS A 116 -2.00 -7.26 8.51
N SER A 117 -2.73 -6.19 8.18
CA SER A 117 -3.26 -5.97 6.82
C SER A 117 -2.51 -4.81 6.18
N PHE A 118 -1.94 -5.05 5.00
CA PHE A 118 -1.44 -4.03 4.10
C PHE A 118 -2.44 -3.85 2.96
N ILE A 119 -3.13 -2.71 2.96
CA ILE A 119 -4.10 -2.32 1.95
C ILE A 119 -3.43 -1.32 1.00
N SER A 120 -3.08 -1.80 -0.19
CA SER A 120 -2.54 -1.00 -1.28
C SER A 120 -3.70 -0.42 -2.10
N LEU A 121 -4.00 0.85 -1.88
CA LEU A 121 -5.16 1.53 -2.46
C LEU A 121 -4.75 2.26 -3.75
N SER A 122 -4.98 1.61 -4.89
CA SER A 122 -4.64 2.08 -6.25
C SER A 122 -3.21 2.60 -6.39
N ALA A 123 -2.23 1.83 -5.91
CA ALA A 123 -0.81 2.16 -6.01
C ALA A 123 -0.19 1.65 -7.32
N PRO A 124 0.85 2.28 -7.88
CA PRO A 124 1.56 1.74 -9.04
C PRO A 124 2.54 0.62 -8.61
N GLN A 125 2.03 -0.51 -8.11
CA GLN A 125 2.87 -1.56 -7.52
C GLN A 125 3.86 -2.19 -8.50
N ALA A 126 3.51 -2.30 -9.78
CA ALA A 126 4.42 -2.71 -10.85
C ALA A 126 5.07 -1.53 -11.60
N GLY A 127 4.91 -0.30 -11.10
CA GLY A 127 5.43 0.93 -11.70
C GLY A 127 4.40 1.70 -12.51
N GLN A 128 4.86 2.76 -13.17
CA GLN A 128 4.04 3.67 -13.97
C GLN A 128 4.66 3.83 -15.36
N TYR A 129 3.81 3.80 -16.39
CA TYR A 129 4.15 4.15 -17.77
C TYR A 129 2.93 4.69 -18.52
N GLY A 130 2.71 6.00 -18.46
CA GLY A 130 1.55 6.62 -19.12
C GLY A 130 1.58 8.14 -19.13
N ASP A 131 0.88 8.73 -20.10
CA ASP A 131 0.66 10.17 -20.21
C ASP A 131 -0.51 10.59 -19.31
N THR A 132 -0.19 11.13 -18.14
CA THR A 132 -1.18 11.57 -17.15
C THR A 132 -1.15 13.08 -16.98
N ASP A 133 -2.17 13.66 -16.35
CA ASP A 133 -2.18 15.09 -16.04
C ASP A 133 -1.07 15.46 -15.05
N TYR A 134 -0.71 14.56 -14.11
CA TYR A 134 0.47 14.73 -13.25
C TYR A 134 1.78 14.76 -14.04
N LEU A 135 1.93 13.89 -15.05
CA LEU A 135 3.10 13.88 -15.91
C LEU A 135 3.19 15.19 -16.70
N LYS A 136 2.11 15.62 -17.34
CA LYS A 136 2.07 16.88 -18.09
C LYS A 136 2.37 18.08 -17.20
N TYR A 137 1.90 18.08 -15.95
CA TYR A 137 2.17 19.14 -14.99
C TYR A 137 3.66 19.22 -14.61
N LEU A 138 4.31 18.09 -14.35
CA LEU A 138 5.70 18.05 -13.86
C LEU A 138 6.75 18.04 -14.97
N PHE A 139 6.40 17.47 -16.12
CA PHE A 139 7.28 17.27 -17.27
C PHE A 139 6.58 17.74 -18.55
N PRO A 140 6.19 19.03 -18.67
CA PRO A 140 5.34 19.52 -19.76
C PRO A 140 5.94 19.37 -21.17
N GLN A 141 7.25 19.14 -21.27
CA GLN A 141 7.97 18.93 -22.53
C GLN A 141 8.17 17.46 -22.89
N PHE A 142 7.69 16.53 -22.06
CA PHE A 142 7.89 15.10 -22.23
C PHE A 142 6.55 14.38 -22.33
N VAL A 143 6.53 13.37 -23.20
CA VAL A 143 5.51 12.32 -23.23
C VAL A 143 6.09 11.06 -22.61
N LYS A 144 5.24 10.05 -22.31
CA LYS A 144 5.66 8.80 -21.67
C LYS A 144 6.88 8.17 -22.35
N SER A 145 6.89 8.10 -23.68
CA SER A 145 7.97 7.45 -24.44
C SER A 145 9.32 8.14 -24.34
N ASN A 146 9.36 9.41 -23.90
CA ASN A 146 10.59 10.19 -23.81
C ASN A 146 11.01 10.48 -22.37
N LEU A 147 10.17 10.16 -21.37
CA LEU A 147 10.46 10.48 -19.98
C LEU A 147 11.69 9.75 -19.44
N TYR A 148 12.07 8.62 -20.04
CA TYR A 148 13.30 7.90 -19.70
C TYR A 148 14.56 8.77 -19.77
N HIS A 149 14.60 9.76 -20.68
CA HIS A 149 15.73 10.69 -20.81
C HIS A 149 15.95 11.53 -19.56
N VAL A 150 14.89 11.73 -18.78
CA VAL A 150 14.95 12.39 -17.47
C VAL A 150 15.10 11.33 -16.39
N CYS A 151 14.18 10.38 -16.34
CA CYS A 151 14.05 9.46 -15.21
C CYS A 151 15.22 8.50 -15.06
N TYR A 152 15.84 8.04 -16.15
CA TYR A 152 16.99 7.13 -16.08
C TYR A 152 18.33 7.89 -16.06
N THR A 153 18.37 8.95 -15.27
CA THR A 153 19.57 9.72 -14.93
C THR A 153 19.72 9.82 -13.42
N ALA A 154 20.95 10.03 -12.93
CA ALA A 154 21.21 10.19 -11.50
C ALA A 154 20.47 11.38 -10.87
N VAL A 155 20.14 12.42 -11.66
CA VAL A 155 19.33 13.55 -11.21
C VAL A 155 17.85 13.21 -11.24
N GLY A 156 17.37 12.52 -12.29
CA GLY A 156 15.99 12.07 -12.39
C GLY A 156 15.58 11.16 -11.24
N GLN A 157 16.45 10.24 -10.83
CA GLN A 157 16.20 9.38 -9.66
C GLN A 157 16.12 10.12 -8.32
N LYS A 158 16.37 11.44 -8.28
CA LYS A 158 16.06 12.26 -7.10
C LYS A 158 14.59 12.71 -7.03
N ILE A 159 13.77 12.36 -8.04
CA ILE A 159 12.35 12.68 -8.15
C ILE A 159 11.54 11.39 -7.94
N SER A 160 10.59 11.39 -7.00
CA SER A 160 9.85 10.18 -6.61
C SER A 160 9.19 9.45 -7.78
N ILE A 161 8.59 10.16 -8.72
CA ILE A 161 7.94 9.58 -9.90
C ILE A 161 8.92 8.75 -10.75
N CYS A 162 10.15 9.23 -10.90
CA CYS A 162 11.18 8.51 -11.65
C CYS A 162 11.68 7.25 -10.94
N ASN A 163 11.51 7.15 -9.63
CA ASN A 163 11.88 5.95 -8.87
C ASN A 163 11.02 4.72 -9.22
N TYR A 164 9.84 4.92 -9.79
CA TYR A 164 8.93 3.85 -10.25
C TYR A 164 8.45 4.03 -11.69
N TRP A 165 9.11 4.89 -12.47
CA TRP A 165 8.91 4.91 -13.92
C TRP A 165 9.42 3.61 -14.52
N ASN A 166 8.52 2.79 -15.05
CA ASN A 166 8.82 1.45 -15.54
C ASN A 166 8.56 1.39 -17.05
N ASP A 167 9.54 1.83 -17.83
CA ASP A 167 9.45 1.84 -19.29
C ASP A 167 9.63 0.42 -19.85
N PRO A 168 8.61 -0.16 -20.54
CA PRO A 168 8.72 -1.49 -21.11
C PRO A 168 9.65 -1.54 -22.34
N HIS A 169 9.94 -0.40 -22.98
CA HIS A 169 10.76 -0.32 -24.20
C HIS A 169 12.24 -0.08 -23.91
N HIS A 170 12.57 0.33 -22.69
CA HIS A 170 13.93 0.64 -22.26
C HIS A 170 14.33 -0.13 -21.00
N ARG A 171 14.09 -1.44 -21.01
CA ARG A 171 14.31 -2.36 -19.87
C ARG A 171 15.72 -2.26 -19.29
N ASP A 172 16.75 -2.28 -20.12
CA ASP A 172 18.14 -2.23 -19.66
C ASP A 172 18.46 -0.94 -18.91
N MET A 173 17.94 0.21 -19.36
CA MET A 173 18.13 1.48 -18.66
C MET A 173 17.32 1.51 -17.36
N TYR A 174 16.09 1.00 -17.37
CA TYR A 174 15.30 0.86 -16.15
C TYR A 174 16.02 0.03 -15.09
N ILE A 175 16.51 -1.17 -15.45
CA ILE A 175 17.18 -2.08 -14.51
C ILE A 175 18.46 -1.44 -13.97
N ASN A 176 19.22 -0.75 -14.82
CA ASN A 176 20.50 -0.16 -14.42
C ASN A 176 20.33 1.12 -13.59
N SER A 177 19.32 1.93 -13.90
CA SER A 177 19.16 3.29 -13.34
C SER A 177 18.06 3.44 -12.30
N SER A 178 17.08 2.52 -12.19
CA SER A 178 16.02 2.64 -11.18
C SER A 178 16.60 2.38 -9.77
N ASP A 179 16.61 3.43 -8.94
CA ASP A 179 17.12 3.38 -7.58
C ASP A 179 16.13 2.78 -6.58
N TYR A 180 14.89 2.52 -6.99
CA TYR A 180 13.84 2.04 -6.09
C TYR A 180 13.10 0.82 -6.64
N LEU A 181 12.28 0.97 -7.68
CA LEU A 181 11.36 -0.09 -8.09
C LEU A 181 12.10 -1.34 -8.57
N ALA A 182 13.17 -1.20 -9.37
CA ALA A 182 13.96 -2.35 -9.82
C ALA A 182 14.66 -3.06 -8.65
N ILE A 183 15.09 -2.31 -7.61
CA ILE A 183 15.72 -2.88 -6.41
C ILE A 183 14.66 -3.58 -5.53
N LEU A 184 13.51 -2.94 -5.32
CA LEU A 184 12.42 -3.45 -4.49
C LEU A 184 11.76 -4.69 -5.12
N ASN A 185 11.72 -4.75 -6.45
CA ASN A 185 11.29 -5.93 -7.21
C ASN A 185 12.41 -6.97 -7.39
N ASN A 186 13.63 -6.68 -6.91
CA ASN A 186 14.84 -7.50 -7.07
C ASN A 186 15.05 -7.94 -8.53
N GLU A 187 14.84 -6.99 -9.44
CA GLU A 187 15.21 -7.06 -10.86
C GLU A 187 16.69 -6.70 -11.05
N LYS A 188 17.25 -5.95 -10.09
CA LYS A 188 18.68 -5.69 -9.91
C LYS A 188 19.21 -6.54 -8.76
N GLU A 189 20.46 -6.98 -8.84
CA GLU A 189 21.10 -7.74 -7.76
C GLU A 189 21.05 -6.95 -6.44
N ASN A 190 20.45 -7.56 -5.43
CA ASN A 190 20.30 -6.98 -4.10
C ASN A 190 20.71 -8.04 -3.04
N PRO A 191 21.80 -7.83 -2.30
CA PRO A 191 22.26 -8.80 -1.30
C PRO A 191 21.26 -9.00 -0.16
N ASN A 192 20.35 -8.05 0.05
CA ASN A 192 19.33 -8.11 1.09
C ASN A 192 18.00 -8.71 0.61
N SER A 193 17.90 -9.12 -0.66
CA SER A 193 16.65 -9.61 -1.27
C SER A 193 15.97 -10.74 -0.50
N THR A 194 16.75 -11.71 -0.01
CA THR A 194 16.24 -12.80 0.84
C THR A 194 15.63 -12.25 2.13
N ALA A 195 16.32 -11.36 2.84
CA ALA A 195 15.80 -10.74 4.06
C ALA A 195 14.55 -9.91 3.76
N TRP A 196 14.55 -9.16 2.65
CA TRP A 196 13.41 -8.33 2.26
C TRP A 196 12.16 -9.12 1.94
N LYS A 197 12.33 -10.26 1.27
CA LYS A 197 11.26 -11.24 1.08
C LYS A 197 10.74 -11.73 2.43
N GLN A 198 11.61 -12.17 3.35
CA GLN A 198 11.16 -12.66 4.66
C GLN A 198 10.40 -11.60 5.44
N ASN A 199 10.86 -10.35 5.42
CA ASN A 199 10.20 -9.22 6.06
C ASN A 199 8.81 -9.00 5.45
N PHE A 200 8.72 -8.85 4.13
CA PHE A 200 7.43 -8.63 3.45
C PHE A 200 6.42 -9.75 3.73
N LEU A 201 6.88 -11.00 3.87
CA LEU A 201 6.01 -12.15 4.14
C LEU A 201 5.47 -12.23 5.56
N ARG A 202 5.87 -11.31 6.46
CA ARG A 202 5.33 -11.20 7.83
C ARG A 202 3.90 -10.68 7.85
N ILE A 203 3.47 -9.94 6.82
CA ILE A 203 2.09 -9.46 6.72
C ILE A 203 1.11 -10.65 6.71
N LYS A 204 -0.06 -10.45 7.31
CA LYS A 204 -1.15 -11.45 7.33
C LYS A 204 -2.10 -11.29 6.17
N LYS A 205 -2.21 -10.07 5.62
CA LYS A 205 -3.02 -9.80 4.46
C LYS A 205 -2.41 -8.73 3.57
N LEU A 206 -2.36 -9.00 2.28
CA LEU A 206 -2.13 -8.03 1.21
C LEU A 206 -3.44 -7.83 0.46
N VAL A 207 -3.94 -6.60 0.46
CA VAL A 207 -5.16 -6.23 -0.27
C VAL A 207 -4.78 -5.27 -1.37
N LEU A 208 -5.01 -5.66 -2.62
CA LEU A 208 -4.67 -4.91 -3.81
C LEU A 208 -5.95 -4.34 -4.43
N ILE A 209 -6.13 -3.03 -4.32
CA ILE A 209 -7.33 -2.33 -4.80
C ILE A 209 -6.95 -1.51 -6.03
N GLY A 210 -7.76 -1.55 -7.08
CA GLY A 210 -7.58 -0.75 -8.29
C GLY A 210 -8.77 -0.89 -9.25
N GLY A 211 -8.73 -0.20 -10.39
CA GLY A 211 -9.89 -0.16 -11.29
C GLY A 211 -9.58 0.41 -12.66
N ALA A 212 -10.36 0.01 -13.66
CA ALA A 212 -10.15 0.41 -15.05
C ALA A 212 -10.34 1.92 -15.30
N ASP A 213 -11.18 2.57 -14.49
CA ASP A 213 -11.51 3.99 -14.62
C ASP A 213 -10.65 4.91 -13.73
N ASP A 214 -9.55 4.39 -13.16
CA ASP A 214 -8.63 5.15 -12.29
C ASP A 214 -8.11 6.43 -12.99
N GLY A 215 -7.71 6.32 -14.26
CA GLY A 215 -7.32 7.46 -15.09
C GLY A 215 -5.96 8.09 -14.76
N VAL A 216 -5.22 7.58 -13.77
CA VAL A 216 -3.85 8.02 -13.45
C VAL A 216 -2.86 6.85 -13.50
N ILE A 217 -3.11 5.80 -12.72
CA ILE A 217 -2.25 4.62 -12.71
C ILE A 217 -2.31 3.95 -14.08
N THR A 218 -1.17 3.88 -14.76
CA THR A 218 -1.09 3.39 -16.14
C THR A 218 0.05 2.37 -16.28
N PRO A 219 -0.26 1.12 -16.64
CA PRO A 219 -1.60 0.55 -16.74
C PRO A 219 -2.27 0.45 -15.36
N TRP A 220 -3.59 0.55 -15.26
CA TRP A 220 -4.30 0.49 -13.97
C TRP A 220 -4.08 -0.84 -13.24
N GLN A 221 -3.82 -1.92 -13.99
CA GLN A 221 -3.45 -3.23 -13.47
C GLN A 221 -2.16 -3.21 -12.66
N SER A 222 -1.35 -2.15 -12.77
CA SER A 222 -0.18 -1.93 -11.89
C SER A 222 -0.57 -1.94 -10.41
N SER A 223 -1.81 -1.52 -10.07
CA SER A 223 -2.36 -1.65 -8.71
C SER A 223 -2.53 -3.07 -8.20
N GLN A 224 -2.54 -4.03 -9.11
CA GLN A 224 -2.64 -5.45 -8.83
C GLN A 224 -1.42 -6.22 -9.37
N PHE A 225 -0.26 -5.56 -9.52
CA PHE A 225 0.99 -6.11 -10.05
C PHE A 225 0.93 -6.63 -11.50
N GLY A 226 -0.11 -6.29 -12.27
CA GLY A 226 -0.09 -6.42 -13.73
C GLY A 226 0.67 -5.27 -14.38
N PHE A 227 1.28 -5.49 -15.54
CA PHE A 227 2.08 -4.46 -16.22
C PHE A 227 2.26 -4.76 -17.70
N TYR A 228 2.73 -3.78 -18.47
CA TYR A 228 3.00 -3.92 -19.89
C TYR A 228 4.14 -4.91 -20.19
N ASP A 229 3.98 -5.67 -21.28
CA ASP A 229 5.08 -6.28 -22.02
C ASP A 229 5.70 -5.28 -23.02
N GLU A 230 6.65 -5.75 -23.83
CA GLU A 230 7.36 -4.96 -24.85
C GLU A 230 6.42 -4.38 -25.93
N ASN A 231 5.22 -4.95 -26.10
CA ASN A 231 4.22 -4.46 -27.06
C ASN A 231 3.13 -3.60 -26.38
N GLU A 232 3.34 -3.19 -25.13
CA GLU A 232 2.33 -2.53 -24.29
C GLU A 232 1.03 -3.32 -24.13
N THR A 233 1.11 -4.66 -24.25
CA THR A 233 0.01 -5.55 -23.86
C THR A 233 0.10 -5.79 -22.36
N VAL A 234 -1.02 -5.65 -21.65
CA VAL A 234 -1.02 -5.88 -20.20
C VAL A 234 -0.88 -7.37 -19.90
N VAL A 235 0.17 -7.71 -19.17
CA VAL A 235 0.42 -9.03 -18.58
C VAL A 235 -0.01 -9.01 -17.12
N GLU A 236 -1.02 -9.82 -16.81
CA GLU A 236 -1.57 -9.98 -15.46
C GLU A 236 -0.54 -10.54 -14.47
N MET A 237 -0.68 -10.19 -13.18
CA MET A 237 0.25 -10.54 -12.09
C MET A 237 0.75 -11.98 -12.13
N LYS A 238 -0.14 -12.96 -12.32
CA LYS A 238 0.22 -14.39 -12.27
C LYS A 238 1.15 -14.84 -13.39
N ASN A 239 1.21 -14.08 -14.47
CA ASN A 239 2.04 -14.35 -15.64
C ASN A 239 3.33 -13.49 -15.63
N GLN A 240 3.47 -12.56 -14.69
CA GLN A 240 4.65 -11.75 -14.52
C GLN A 240 5.79 -12.55 -13.87
N LYS A 241 7.04 -12.26 -14.27
CA LYS A 241 8.24 -12.89 -13.69
C LYS A 241 8.28 -12.77 -12.17
N VAL A 242 7.97 -11.58 -11.63
CA VAL A 242 7.97 -11.32 -10.18
C VAL A 242 7.10 -12.30 -9.38
N PHE A 243 5.97 -12.73 -9.95
CA PHE A 243 5.09 -13.74 -9.36
C PHE A 243 5.63 -15.15 -9.61
N LEU A 244 5.95 -15.48 -10.86
CA LEU A 244 6.36 -16.84 -11.25
C LEU A 244 7.57 -17.34 -10.45
N THR A 245 8.57 -16.47 -10.26
CA THR A 245 9.79 -16.76 -9.49
C THR A 245 9.69 -16.36 -8.02
N ASP A 246 8.52 -15.88 -7.58
CA ASP A 246 8.22 -15.51 -6.19
C ASP A 246 9.27 -14.59 -5.56
N ILE A 247 9.72 -13.57 -6.31
CA ILE A 247 10.96 -12.84 -6.02
C ILE A 247 10.95 -12.20 -4.63
N PHE A 248 9.85 -11.54 -4.28
CA PHE A 248 9.63 -10.92 -2.97
C PHE A 248 8.47 -11.57 -2.21
N GLY A 249 8.00 -12.76 -2.66
CA GLY A 249 7.02 -13.56 -1.93
C GLY A 249 5.54 -13.37 -2.30
N LEU A 250 5.25 -12.73 -3.45
CA LEU A 250 3.89 -12.50 -3.95
C LEU A 250 3.13 -13.80 -4.23
N LYS A 251 3.78 -14.80 -4.82
CA LYS A 251 3.20 -16.13 -5.08
C LYS A 251 3.01 -16.89 -3.77
N THR A 252 3.92 -16.71 -2.80
CA THR A 252 3.78 -17.26 -1.45
C THR A 252 2.59 -16.66 -0.69
N LEU A 253 2.33 -15.35 -0.77
CA LEU A 253 1.12 -14.74 -0.20
C LEU A 253 -0.15 -15.26 -0.89
N TYR A 254 -0.14 -15.35 -2.22
CA TYR A 254 -1.25 -15.91 -2.99
C TYR A 254 -1.57 -17.35 -2.59
N ALA A 255 -0.56 -18.23 -2.50
CA ALA A 255 -0.73 -19.63 -2.13
C ALA A 255 -1.25 -19.82 -0.70
N ARG A 256 -0.94 -18.90 0.22
CA ARG A 256 -1.46 -18.89 1.59
C ARG A 256 -2.91 -18.42 1.70
N GLY A 257 -3.47 -17.80 0.66
CA GLY A 257 -4.75 -17.10 0.73
C GLY A 257 -4.67 -15.71 1.38
N ASP A 258 -3.45 -15.20 1.58
CA ASP A 258 -3.16 -13.92 2.22
C ASP A 258 -3.11 -12.75 1.23
N LEU A 259 -3.39 -13.00 -0.06
CA LEU A 259 -3.51 -11.97 -1.10
C LEU A 259 -4.97 -11.87 -1.57
N ALA A 260 -5.55 -10.68 -1.48
CA ALA A 260 -6.88 -10.36 -2.00
C ALA A 260 -6.80 -9.30 -3.09
N LEU A 261 -7.47 -9.54 -4.22
CA LEU A 261 -7.68 -8.56 -5.27
C LEU A 261 -9.07 -7.94 -5.10
N CYS A 262 -9.18 -6.61 -5.20
CA CYS A 262 -10.45 -5.91 -5.27
C CYS A 262 -10.44 -4.95 -6.47
N SER A 263 -11.14 -5.33 -7.55
CA SER A 263 -11.26 -4.51 -8.74
C SER A 263 -12.61 -3.79 -8.74
N MET A 264 -12.60 -2.47 -8.89
CA MET A 264 -13.81 -1.64 -8.94
C MET A 264 -13.83 -0.80 -10.21
N ALA A 265 -14.95 -0.80 -10.93
CA ALA A 265 -15.17 0.11 -12.05
C ALA A 265 -15.79 1.44 -11.55
N GLY A 266 -15.69 2.49 -12.36
CA GLY A 266 -16.33 3.79 -12.12
C GLY A 266 -15.69 4.63 -11.01
N VAL A 267 -14.45 4.34 -10.62
CA VAL A 267 -13.74 5.08 -9.58
C VAL A 267 -12.50 5.74 -10.18
N ALA A 268 -12.55 7.07 -10.33
CA ALA A 268 -11.37 7.84 -10.71
C ALA A 268 -10.36 7.89 -9.54
N HIS A 269 -9.07 8.09 -9.87
CA HIS A 269 -7.95 7.97 -8.94
C HIS A 269 -8.18 8.73 -7.64
N VAL A 270 -8.56 10.00 -7.74
CA VAL A 270 -8.79 10.91 -6.60
C VAL A 270 -9.96 10.53 -5.68
N PHE A 271 -10.75 9.50 -6.05
CA PHE A 271 -11.91 9.08 -5.27
C PHE A 271 -11.73 7.76 -4.52
N TRP A 272 -10.59 7.05 -4.66
CA TRP A 272 -10.39 5.75 -3.99
C TRP A 272 -10.51 5.80 -2.47
N HIS A 273 -10.04 6.87 -1.83
CA HIS A 273 -10.10 7.07 -0.38
C HIS A 273 -11.35 7.84 0.09
N SER A 274 -12.20 8.30 -0.83
CA SER A 274 -13.41 9.09 -0.49
C SER A 274 -14.71 8.44 -0.96
N ASN A 275 -14.64 7.29 -1.63
CA ASN A 275 -15.79 6.52 -2.07
C ASN A 275 -16.21 5.48 -1.01
N GLU A 276 -17.42 5.64 -0.45
CA GLU A 276 -17.94 4.74 0.59
C GLU A 276 -18.13 3.30 0.09
N THR A 277 -18.51 3.11 -1.17
CA THR A 277 -18.65 1.77 -1.76
C THR A 277 -17.29 1.07 -1.85
N VAL A 278 -16.24 1.77 -2.26
CA VAL A 278 -14.86 1.22 -2.21
C VAL A 278 -14.51 0.79 -0.78
N TYR A 279 -14.79 1.65 0.20
CA TYR A 279 -14.52 1.34 1.60
C TYR A 279 -15.24 0.06 2.06
N LYS A 280 -16.56 0.00 1.89
CA LYS A 280 -17.39 -1.13 2.32
C LYS A 280 -17.02 -2.44 1.61
N THR A 281 -16.74 -2.37 0.31
CA THR A 281 -16.47 -3.58 -0.50
C THR A 281 -15.03 -4.09 -0.32
N CYS A 282 -14.05 -3.18 -0.32
CA CYS A 282 -12.64 -3.54 -0.46
C CYS A 282 -11.81 -3.38 0.81
N ILE A 283 -12.23 -2.55 1.78
CA ILE A 283 -11.38 -2.13 2.91
C ILE A 283 -11.90 -2.66 4.24
N GLU A 284 -13.17 -2.40 4.57
CA GLU A 284 -13.75 -2.57 5.91
C GLU A 284 -13.44 -3.93 6.55
N LYS A 285 -13.71 -5.03 5.82
CA LYS A 285 -13.52 -6.41 6.32
C LYS A 285 -12.07 -6.79 6.67
N TRP A 286 -11.09 -5.96 6.32
CA TRP A 286 -9.67 -6.20 6.60
C TRP A 286 -9.11 -5.37 7.76
N LEU A 287 -9.95 -4.52 8.37
CA LEU A 287 -9.62 -3.67 9.51
C LEU A 287 -10.12 -4.28 10.83
N THR A 288 -9.73 -5.53 11.08
CA THR A 288 -10.09 -6.33 12.26
C THR A 288 -8.91 -6.56 13.18
#